data_AF-A0A0C2DIH1-F1
#
_entry.id   AF-A0A0C2DIH1-F1
#
_cell.length_a   1.000
_cell.length_b   1.000
_cell.length_c   1.000
_cell.angle_alpha   90.00
_cell.angle_beta   90.00
_cell.angle_gamma   90.00
#
_symmetry.space_group_name_H-M   'P 1'
#
loop_
_entity.id
_entity.type
_entity.pdbx_description
1 polymer ?
#
loop_
_entity_poly.entity_id
_entity_poly.type
_entity_poly.pdbx_seq_one_letter_code
_entity_poly.pdbx_strand_id
1 'polypeptide(L)'
;MDPILIGGIAVFVVMAVVLGVAWGGSTLSKLALASDERVLFELEGITVSQHSAGGVTNFIRCVVRVTDRRIIVAQKALLAKDPALRFVITHAGVAGDAELGTTLKTGYISCTVAPSEIQTKLNKAGQHIWIPLRGGAIVGEQSLRFLVPDLEPWRAAGILA
;
A
#
# COMPACT_ATOMS: atom_id res chain seq x y z
N MET A 1 -19.87 -14.84 39.28
CA MET A 1 -19.52 -13.72 38.39
C MET A 1 -20.66 -12.73 38.44
N ASP A 2 -20.38 -11.46 38.73
CA ASP A 2 -21.42 -10.44 38.86
C ASP A 2 -22.09 -10.17 37.51
N PRO A 3 -23.43 -10.04 37.46
CA PRO A 3 -24.18 -9.80 36.23
C PRO A 3 -23.76 -8.48 35.54
N ILE A 4 -23.29 -7.50 36.32
CA ILE A 4 -22.76 -6.23 35.83
C ILE A 4 -21.45 -6.43 35.05
N LEU A 5 -20.56 -7.30 35.55
CA LEU A 5 -19.29 -7.62 34.89
C LEU A 5 -19.53 -8.38 33.57
N ILE A 6 -20.48 -9.31 33.55
CA ILE A 6 -20.88 -10.06 32.35
C ILE A 6 -21.43 -9.11 31.29
N GLY A 7 -22.32 -8.20 31.68
CA GLY A 7 -22.88 -7.19 30.77
C GLY A 7 -21.82 -6.27 30.18
N GLY A 8 -20.87 -5.80 31.00
CA GLY A 8 -19.75 -4.97 30.54
C GLY A 8 -18.85 -5.66 29.52
N ILE A 9 -18.49 -6.93 29.77
CA ILE A 9 -17.67 -7.73 28.84
C ILE A 9 -18.41 -7.94 27.51
N ALA A 10 -19.70 -8.26 27.56
CA ALA A 10 -20.50 -8.47 26.35
C ALA A 10 -20.57 -7.20 25.48
N VAL A 11 -20.81 -6.03 26.09
CA VAL A 11 -20.82 -4.74 25.37
C VAL A 11 -19.45 -4.43 24.78
N PHE A 12 -18.37 -4.65 25.54
CA PHE A 12 -17.01 -4.43 25.04
C PHE A 12 -16.69 -5.32 23.84
N VAL A 13 -17.00 -6.61 23.91
CA VAL A 13 -16.79 -7.56 22.80
C VAL A 13 -17.62 -7.16 21.58
N VAL A 14 -18.90 -6.80 21.76
CA VAL A 14 -19.75 -6.34 20.66
C VAL A 14 -19.19 -5.06 20.03
N MET A 15 -18.77 -4.08 20.83
CA MET A 15 -18.12 -2.87 20.30
C MET A 15 -16.82 -3.19 19.57
N ALA A 16 -15.98 -4.06 20.11
CA ALA A 16 -14.73 -4.45 19.46
C ALA A 16 -14.97 -5.15 18.12
N VAL A 17 -16.00 -6.00 18.04
CA VAL A 17 -16.43 -6.64 16.79
C VAL A 17 -16.99 -5.62 15.80
N VAL A 18 -17.88 -4.72 16.24
CA VAL A 18 -18.44 -3.66 15.39
C VAL A 18 -17.35 -2.73 14.88
N LEU A 19 -16.41 -2.31 15.73
CA LEU A 19 -15.27 -1.49 15.33
C LEU A 19 -14.36 -2.25 14.36
N GLY A 20 -14.08 -3.52 14.60
CA GLY A 20 -13.29 -4.35 13.70
C GLY A 20 -13.92 -4.53 12.32
N VAL A 21 -15.25 -4.65 12.25
CA VAL A 21 -16.01 -4.80 10.99
C VAL A 21 -16.20 -3.44 10.29
N ALA A 22 -16.54 -2.39 11.03
CA ALA A 22 -16.71 -1.03 10.50
C ALA A 22 -15.38 -0.43 10.02
N TRP A 23 -14.26 -0.80 10.63
CA TRP A 23 -12.90 -0.53 10.14
C TRP A 23 -12.38 -1.59 9.18
N GLY A 24 -13.19 -2.57 8.76
CA GLY A 24 -12.89 -3.40 7.60
C GLY A 24 -12.96 -2.52 6.35
N GLY A 25 -11.95 -1.72 6.03
CA GLY A 25 -10.55 -2.09 5.97
C GLY A 25 -10.22 -1.93 4.51
N SER A 26 -9.44 -0.91 4.16
CA SER A 26 -9.11 -0.64 2.77
C SER A 26 -8.49 -1.87 2.15
N THR A 27 -9.26 -2.48 1.27
CA THR A 27 -8.95 -3.72 0.59
C THR A 27 -8.86 -3.41 -0.88
N LEU A 28 -8.03 -4.17 -1.59
CA LEU A 28 -7.78 -3.95 -3.02
C LEU A 28 -9.08 -3.99 -3.84
N SER A 29 -10.06 -4.78 -3.42
CA SER A 29 -11.40 -4.89 -4.03
C SER A 29 -12.27 -3.64 -3.83
N LYS A 30 -12.05 -2.88 -2.74
CA LYS A 30 -12.79 -1.65 -2.41
C LYS A 30 -12.17 -0.40 -3.02
N LEU A 31 -10.92 -0.47 -3.48
CA LEU A 31 -10.28 0.63 -4.17
C LEU A 31 -10.77 0.69 -5.62
N ALA A 32 -11.72 1.57 -5.85
CA ALA A 32 -12.16 1.87 -7.20
C ALA A 32 -11.00 2.43 -8.04
N LEU A 33 -10.92 1.98 -9.28
CA LEU A 33 -10.15 2.65 -10.32
C LEU A 33 -10.86 3.94 -10.70
N ALA A 34 -10.11 4.97 -11.08
CA ALA A 34 -10.73 6.13 -11.71
C ALA A 34 -11.40 5.72 -13.04
N SER A 35 -12.38 6.49 -13.51
CA SER A 35 -13.22 6.16 -14.68
C SER A 35 -12.44 5.87 -15.97
N ASP A 36 -11.22 6.36 -16.06
CA ASP A 36 -10.30 6.26 -17.19
C ASP A 36 -8.97 5.61 -16.84
N GLU A 37 -8.81 5.12 -15.61
CA GLU A 37 -7.60 4.43 -15.16
C GLU A 37 -7.61 2.97 -15.63
N ARG A 38 -6.46 2.52 -16.16
CA ARG A 38 -6.30 1.18 -16.71
C ARG A 38 -5.19 0.43 -16.00
N VAL A 39 -5.48 -0.81 -15.63
CA VAL A 39 -4.44 -1.73 -15.12
C VAL A 39 -3.51 -2.09 -16.26
N LEU A 40 -2.21 -1.82 -16.08
CA LEU A 40 -1.17 -2.17 -17.03
C LEU A 40 -0.66 -3.58 -16.77
N PHE A 41 -0.35 -3.89 -15.51
CA PHE A 41 0.04 -5.23 -15.07
C PHE A 41 -0.09 -5.38 -13.56
N GLU A 42 0.00 -6.63 -13.08
CA GLU A 42 -0.04 -6.98 -11.67
C GLU A 42 1.05 -8.01 -11.37
N LEU A 43 1.74 -7.82 -10.24
CA LEU A 43 2.72 -8.76 -9.71
C LEU A 43 2.21 -9.31 -8.38
N GLU A 44 2.12 -10.63 -8.26
CA GLU A 44 1.66 -11.29 -7.05
C GLU A 44 2.81 -11.98 -6.30
N GLY A 45 2.65 -12.14 -4.98
CA GLY A 45 3.61 -12.87 -4.14
C GLY A 45 4.91 -12.11 -3.87
N ILE A 46 4.96 -10.81 -4.17
CA ILE A 46 6.16 -9.98 -4.05
C ILE A 46 6.40 -9.59 -2.59
N THR A 47 7.66 -9.54 -2.18
CA THR A 47 8.04 -8.92 -0.90
C THR A 47 8.36 -7.46 -1.13
N VAL A 48 7.67 -6.58 -0.39
CA VAL A 48 7.85 -5.13 -0.43
C VAL A 48 8.47 -4.68 0.89
N SER A 49 9.60 -4.00 0.84
CA SER A 49 10.32 -3.47 1.99
C SER A 49 10.15 -1.96 2.07
N GLN A 50 9.59 -1.46 3.17
CA GLN A 50 9.59 -0.05 3.51
C GLN A 50 10.84 0.27 4.32
N HIS A 51 11.68 1.15 3.80
CA HIS A 51 12.84 1.68 4.50
C HIS A 51 12.50 3.05 5.08
N SER A 52 12.79 3.24 6.36
CA SER A 52 12.63 4.50 7.09
C SER A 52 13.84 4.74 7.98
N ALA A 53 13.98 5.95 8.54
CA ALA A 53 15.04 6.25 9.52
C ALA A 53 15.02 5.29 10.74
N GLY A 54 13.83 4.79 11.11
CA GLY A 54 13.65 3.87 12.24
C GLY A 54 13.88 2.40 11.92
N GLY A 55 14.17 2.04 10.67
CA GLY A 55 14.44 0.66 10.26
C GLY A 55 13.69 0.23 9.01
N VAL A 56 13.68 -1.10 8.79
CA VAL A 56 13.11 -1.74 7.59
C VAL A 56 11.92 -2.61 7.98
N THR A 57 10.76 -2.32 7.39
CA THR A 57 9.55 -3.13 7.54
C THR A 57 9.31 -3.93 6.27
N ASN A 58 9.21 -5.25 6.40
CA ASN A 58 9.00 -6.15 5.26
C ASN A 58 7.53 -6.63 5.21
N PHE A 59 6.88 -6.37 4.09
CA PHE A 59 5.55 -6.86 3.75
C PHE A 59 5.69 -8.04 2.78
N ILE A 60 5.44 -9.26 3.29
CA ILE A 60 5.47 -10.48 2.49
C ILE A 60 4.12 -10.73 1.80
N ARG A 61 4.12 -11.49 0.70
CA ARG A 61 2.92 -11.88 -0.07
C ARG A 61 2.11 -10.67 -0.54
N CYS A 62 2.79 -9.66 -1.05
CA CYS A 62 2.14 -8.48 -1.61
C CYS A 62 1.71 -8.70 -3.06
N VAL A 63 0.67 -7.97 -3.42
CA VAL A 63 0.22 -7.71 -4.77
C VAL A 63 0.64 -6.28 -5.10
N VAL A 64 1.43 -6.10 -6.14
CA VAL A 64 1.80 -4.80 -6.70
C VAL A 64 1.06 -4.64 -8.01
N ARG A 65 0.00 -3.84 -8.00
CA ARG A 65 -0.78 -3.51 -9.19
C ARG A 65 -0.31 -2.18 -9.74
N VAL A 66 0.02 -2.16 -11.02
CA VAL A 66 0.48 -0.98 -11.71
C VAL A 66 -0.57 -0.56 -12.71
N THR A 67 -1.00 0.70 -12.63
CA THR A 67 -1.92 1.33 -13.56
C THR A 67 -1.20 2.47 -14.28
N ASP A 68 -1.87 3.02 -15.30
CA ASP A 68 -1.43 4.23 -16.00
C ASP A 68 -1.34 5.47 -15.11
N ARG A 69 -1.86 5.41 -13.88
CA ARG A 69 -1.83 6.54 -12.93
C ARG A 69 -1.23 6.25 -11.58
N ARG A 70 -1.31 5.00 -11.11
CA ARG A 70 -1.01 4.61 -9.74
C ARG A 70 -0.21 3.32 -9.67
N ILE A 71 0.61 3.21 -8.63
CA ILE A 71 1.21 1.97 -8.18
C ILE A 71 0.55 1.63 -6.85
N ILE A 72 -0.17 0.52 -6.81
CA ILE A 72 -0.96 0.07 -5.67
C ILE A 72 -0.27 -1.14 -5.07
N VAL A 73 0.03 -1.07 -3.78
CA VAL A 73 0.60 -2.18 -3.01
C VAL A 73 -0.41 -2.65 -1.99
N ALA A 74 -0.82 -3.91 -2.11
CA ALA A 74 -1.72 -4.57 -1.18
C ALA A 74 -1.08 -5.84 -0.62
N GLN A 75 -1.27 -6.13 0.66
CA GLN A 75 -0.73 -7.31 1.33
C GLN A 75 -1.82 -8.37 1.51
N LYS A 76 -1.55 -9.59 1.04
CA LYS A 76 -2.46 -10.73 1.29
C LYS A 76 -2.29 -11.22 2.73
N ALA A 77 -3.33 -11.08 3.55
CA ALA A 77 -3.34 -11.70 4.87
C ALA A 77 -3.56 -13.22 4.76
N LEU A 78 -3.09 -13.98 5.75
CA LEU A 78 -3.17 -15.45 5.75
C LEU A 78 -4.62 -15.99 5.63
N LEU A 79 -5.59 -15.28 6.21
CA LEU A 79 -6.99 -15.70 6.28
C LEU A 79 -7.97 -14.72 5.62
N ALA A 80 -7.48 -13.60 5.07
CA ALA A 80 -8.36 -12.65 4.39
C ALA A 80 -8.52 -13.04 2.92
N LYS A 81 -9.76 -12.97 2.44
CA LYS A 81 -10.09 -13.20 1.03
C LYS A 81 -9.47 -12.11 0.13
N ASP A 82 -9.50 -10.87 0.59
CA ASP A 82 -9.04 -9.71 -0.15
C ASP A 82 -7.71 -9.15 0.41
N PRO A 83 -6.75 -8.80 -0.46
CA PRO A 83 -5.52 -8.13 -0.03
C PRO A 83 -5.82 -6.78 0.63
N ALA A 84 -5.20 -6.52 1.78
CA ALA A 84 -5.30 -5.26 2.50
C ALA A 84 -4.37 -4.21 1.87
N LEU A 85 -4.88 -3.03 1.56
CA LEU A 85 -4.09 -1.95 0.98
C LEU A 85 -3.07 -1.44 1.99
N ARG A 86 -1.86 -1.20 1.50
CA ARG A 86 -0.75 -0.64 2.27
C ARG A 86 -0.32 0.69 1.70
N PHE A 87 -0.11 0.74 0.39
CA PHE A 87 0.37 1.95 -0.30
C PHE A 87 -0.41 2.18 -1.60
N VAL A 88 -0.73 3.43 -1.88
CA VAL A 88 -1.25 3.89 -3.17
C VAL A 88 -0.40 5.08 -3.59
N ILE A 89 0.43 4.88 -4.61
CA ILE A 89 1.40 5.87 -5.08
C ILE A 89 0.91 6.40 -6.42
N THR A 90 0.53 7.67 -6.50
CA THR A 90 0.15 8.31 -7.76
C THR A 90 1.39 8.78 -8.49
N HIS A 91 1.53 8.44 -9.77
CA HIS A 91 2.69 8.80 -10.61
C HIS A 91 2.33 9.67 -11.82
N ALA A 92 1.06 9.72 -12.22
CA ALA A 92 0.55 10.62 -13.26
C ALA A 92 -0.60 11.48 -12.72
N GLY A 93 -0.34 12.76 -12.42
CA GLY A 93 -1.37 13.72 -11.99
C GLY A 93 -0.93 14.69 -10.89
N VAL A 94 -1.70 15.77 -10.73
CA VAL A 94 -1.47 16.82 -9.72
C VAL A 94 -1.43 16.20 -8.33
N ALA A 95 -0.37 16.50 -7.58
CA ALA A 95 -0.16 16.05 -6.22
C ALA A 95 -1.39 16.37 -5.35
N GLY A 96 -2.16 15.34 -5.01
CA GLY A 96 -3.05 15.41 -3.86
C GLY A 96 -2.18 15.25 -2.63
N ASP A 97 -2.01 16.32 -1.85
CA ASP A 97 -1.32 16.25 -0.57
C ASP A 97 -1.95 15.14 0.27
N ALA A 98 -1.13 14.20 0.69
CA ALA A 98 -1.57 13.05 1.46
C ALA A 98 -1.91 13.48 2.90
N GLU A 99 -3.07 14.06 3.15
CA GLU A 99 -3.39 14.52 4.51
C GLU A 99 -3.35 13.35 5.51
N LEU A 100 -2.61 13.51 6.62
CA LEU A 100 -2.51 12.52 7.72
C LEU A 100 -3.90 12.02 8.17
N GLY A 101 -4.91 12.91 8.15
CA GLY A 101 -6.29 12.59 8.46
C GLY A 101 -6.98 11.66 7.45
N THR A 102 -6.57 11.69 6.17
CA THR A 102 -7.07 10.75 5.16
C THR A 102 -6.47 9.37 5.32
N THR A 103 -5.18 9.25 5.66
CA THR A 103 -4.50 7.96 5.89
C THR A 103 -5.12 7.17 7.05
N LEU A 104 -5.48 7.84 8.16
CA LEU A 104 -6.16 7.21 9.29
C LEU A 104 -7.59 6.77 8.96
N LYS A 105 -8.28 7.51 8.07
CA LYS A 105 -9.64 7.18 7.63
C LYS A 105 -9.65 6.07 6.58
N THR A 106 -8.67 6.04 5.68
CA THR A 106 -8.59 5.05 4.61
C THR A 106 -7.91 3.78 5.09
N GLY A 107 -6.92 3.83 5.98
CA GLY A 107 -6.16 2.65 6.39
C GLY A 107 -5.05 2.25 5.41
N TYR A 108 -4.69 3.11 4.46
CA TYR A 108 -3.50 2.97 3.60
C TYR A 108 -2.78 4.30 3.42
N ILE A 109 -1.47 4.23 3.12
CA ILE A 109 -0.65 5.40 2.84
C ILE A 109 -0.83 5.81 1.37
N SER A 110 -1.28 7.05 1.15
CA SER A 110 -1.31 7.66 -0.18
C SER A 110 -0.09 8.55 -0.35
N CYS A 111 0.55 8.55 -1.51
CA CYS A 111 1.60 9.52 -1.83
C CYS A 111 1.67 9.81 -3.32
N THR A 112 2.38 10.86 -3.70
CA THR A 112 2.63 11.21 -5.11
C THR A 112 4.13 11.15 -5.36
N VAL A 113 4.53 10.55 -6.48
CA VAL A 113 5.94 10.46 -6.89
C VAL A 113 6.04 10.78 -8.37
N ALA A 114 7.05 11.54 -8.79
CA ALA A 114 7.28 11.73 -10.21
C ALA A 114 7.92 10.45 -10.82
N PRO A 115 7.61 10.07 -12.08
CA PRO A 115 8.24 8.91 -12.72
C PRO A 115 9.77 9.00 -12.71
N SER A 116 10.33 10.21 -12.86
CA SER A 116 11.78 10.45 -12.79
C SER A 116 12.42 10.17 -11.43
N GLU A 117 11.63 10.08 -10.36
CA GLU A 117 12.09 9.76 -9.02
C GLU A 117 12.09 8.24 -8.75
N ILE A 118 11.42 7.45 -9.59
CA ILE A 118 11.40 5.99 -9.49
C ILE A 118 12.72 5.48 -10.05
N GLN A 119 13.53 4.88 -9.17
CA GLN A 119 14.86 4.40 -9.51
C GLN A 119 14.88 2.88 -9.64
N THR A 120 15.68 2.38 -10.57
CA THR A 120 16.05 0.96 -10.60
C THR A 120 17.47 0.77 -10.12
N LYS A 121 17.68 -0.19 -9.21
CA LYS A 121 19.02 -0.62 -8.79
C LYS A 121 19.17 -2.11 -9.04
N LEU A 122 20.20 -2.47 -9.79
CA LEU A 122 20.62 -3.86 -9.93
C LEU A 122 21.53 -4.23 -8.76
N ASN A 123 21.26 -5.34 -8.09
CA ASN A 123 22.15 -5.92 -7.09
C ASN A 123 22.33 -7.42 -7.33
N LYS A 124 23.06 -8.10 -6.44
CA LYS A 124 23.31 -9.56 -6.54
C LYS A 124 22.04 -10.42 -6.46
N ALA A 125 20.95 -9.90 -5.90
CA ALA A 125 19.67 -10.61 -5.77
C ALA A 125 18.76 -10.39 -6.99
N GLY A 126 18.98 -9.33 -7.77
CA GLY A 126 18.27 -9.03 -9.01
C GLY A 126 17.98 -7.54 -9.17
N GLN A 127 16.95 -7.22 -9.95
CA GLN A 127 16.54 -5.85 -10.22
C GLN A 127 15.56 -5.38 -9.13
N HIS A 128 15.92 -4.30 -8.44
CA HIS A 128 15.09 -3.67 -7.43
C HIS A 128 14.53 -2.34 -7.94
N ILE A 129 13.25 -2.13 -7.68
CA ILE A 129 12.60 -0.83 -7.86
C ILE A 129 12.66 -0.08 -6.53
N TRP A 130 13.02 1.20 -6.60
CA TRP A 130 13.06 2.16 -5.50
C TRP A 130 12.04 3.26 -5.76
N ILE A 131 11.09 3.40 -4.85
CA ILE A 131 10.09 4.46 -4.89
C ILE A 131 10.28 5.31 -3.64
N PRO A 132 10.76 6.57 -3.75
CA PRO A 132 10.79 7.45 -2.60
C PRO A 132 9.36 7.76 -2.17
N LEU A 133 9.11 7.65 -0.87
CA LEU A 133 7.85 8.01 -0.26
C LEU A 133 8.00 9.43 0.29
N ARG A 134 7.34 10.38 -0.37
CA ARG A 134 7.29 11.79 0.05
C ARG A 134 5.84 12.24 0.19
N GLY A 135 5.59 13.10 1.19
CA GLY A 135 4.28 13.70 1.44
C GLY A 135 3.48 13.04 2.57
N GLY A 136 2.64 13.85 3.22
CA GLY A 136 1.62 13.40 4.15
C GLY A 136 2.05 12.91 5.52
N ALA A 137 1.55 11.73 5.91
CA ALA A 137 1.80 11.06 7.18
C ALA A 137 3.23 10.52 7.37
N ILE A 138 4.06 10.66 6.33
CA ILE A 138 5.39 10.09 6.24
C ILE A 138 6.37 11.06 6.89
N VAL A 139 6.91 10.69 8.06
CA VAL A 139 7.96 11.45 8.74
C VAL A 139 9.33 10.97 8.26
N GLY A 140 10.14 11.90 7.76
CA GLY A 140 11.52 11.66 7.30
C GLY A 140 11.63 11.06 5.90
N GLU A 141 12.86 10.73 5.49
CA GLU A 141 13.10 10.05 4.21
C GLU A 141 12.69 8.58 4.32
N GLN A 142 11.69 8.20 3.52
CA GLN A 142 11.24 6.82 3.41
C GLN A 142 11.26 6.35 1.96
N SER A 143 11.38 5.04 1.74
CA SER A 143 11.33 4.46 0.40
C SER A 143 10.71 3.06 0.41
N LEU A 144 10.00 2.71 -0.65
CA LEU A 144 9.59 1.34 -0.93
C LEU A 144 10.59 0.68 -1.87
N ARG A 145 10.85 -0.59 -1.58
CA ARG A 145 11.77 -1.41 -2.35
C ARG A 145 11.16 -2.77 -2.57
N PHE A 146 11.22 -3.26 -3.80
CA PHE A 146 10.83 -4.63 -4.10
C PHE A 146 11.59 -5.14 -5.32
N LEU A 147 11.78 -6.45 -5.33
CA LEU A 147 12.41 -7.15 -6.44
C LEU A 147 11.38 -7.40 -7.54
N VAL A 148 11.77 -7.13 -8.78
CA VAL A 148 10.95 -7.45 -9.94
C VAL A 148 11.68 -8.48 -10.82
N PRO A 149 10.96 -9.44 -11.40
CA PRO A 149 11.56 -10.44 -12.28
C PRO A 149 11.96 -9.85 -13.64
N ASP A 150 11.27 -8.78 -14.07
CA ASP A 150 11.47 -8.13 -15.36
C ASP A 150 11.10 -6.63 -15.27
N LEU A 151 11.88 -5.78 -15.95
CA LEU A 151 11.68 -4.34 -16.06
C LEU A 151 10.96 -3.93 -17.35
N GLU A 152 10.84 -4.81 -18.34
CA GLU A 152 10.16 -4.49 -19.60
C GLU A 152 8.71 -4.01 -19.39
N PRO A 153 7.88 -4.64 -18.53
CA PRO A 153 6.53 -4.14 -18.25
C PRO A 153 6.51 -2.71 -17.68
N TRP A 154 7.55 -2.34 -16.91
CA TRP A 154 7.68 -1.03 -16.28
C TRP A 154 8.12 0.05 -17.27
N ARG A 155 9.00 -0.30 -18.21
CA ARG A 155 9.40 0.57 -19.32
C ARG A 155 8.26 0.76 -20.31
N ALA A 156 7.56 -0.31 -20.67
CA ALA A 156 6.39 -0.26 -21.55
C ALA A 156 5.25 0.60 -20.94
N ALA A 157 5.15 0.64 -19.61
CA ALA A 157 4.23 1.50 -18.88
C ALA A 157 4.66 2.99 -18.84
N GLY A 158 5.85 3.34 -19.31
CA GLY A 158 6.40 4.70 -19.21
C GLY A 158 6.74 5.13 -17.78
N ILE A 159 6.82 4.18 -16.85
CA ILE A 159 7.13 4.44 -15.43
C ILE A 159 8.63 4.55 -15.21
N LEU A 160 9.41 3.81 -16.01
CA LEU A 160 10.86 3.86 -16.03
C LEU A 160 11.34 4.40 -17.38
N ALA A 161 12.38 5.24 -17.33
CA ALA A 161 13.12 5.69 -18.50
C ALA A 161 14.07 4.61 -19.04
#